data_AF-G5QBI2-F1
#
_entry.id   AF-G5QBI2-F1
#
_cell.length_a   1.000
_cell.length_b   1.000
_cell.length_c   1.000
_cell.angle_alpha   90.00
_cell.angle_beta   90.00
_cell.angle_gamma   90.00
#
_symmetry.space_group_name_H-M   'P 1'
#
loop_
_entity.id
_entity.type
_entity.pdbx_description
1 polymer ?
#
loop_
_entity_poly.entity_id
_entity_poly.type
_entity_poly.pdbx_seq_one_letter_code
_entity_poly.pdbx_strand_id
1 'polypeptide(L)' 'MKYINHYRYLFVCFFLAILPFSALSFPGIREYVFDNFMVSAIYNGVIIAIYITFQQKTY' A
#
# COMPACT_ATOMS: atom_id res chain seq x y z
N MET A 1 12.13 -16.13 -31.80
CA MET A 1 11.18 -16.37 -30.68
C MET A 1 11.55 -15.66 -29.35
N LYS A 2 12.43 -14.64 -29.31
CA LYS A 2 12.76 -13.93 -28.05
C LYS A 2 11.83 -12.74 -27.72
N TYR A 3 11.25 -12.08 -28.73
CA TYR A 3 10.40 -10.89 -28.53
C TYR A 3 9.02 -11.19 -27.95
N ILE A 4 8.42 -12.35 -28.28
CA ILE A 4 7.07 -12.73 -27.82
C ILE A 4 7.03 -12.92 -26.30
N ASN A 5 8.09 -13.47 -25.70
CA ASN A 5 8.17 -13.63 -24.25
C ASN A 5 8.37 -12.29 -23.50
N HIS A 6 8.99 -11.30 -24.13
CA HIS A 6 9.17 -9.98 -23.52
C HIS A 6 7.83 -9.23 -23.39
N TYR A 7 6.98 -9.30 -24.42
CA TYR A 7 5.63 -8.74 -24.36
C TYR A 7 4.70 -9.49 -23.39
N ARG A 8 4.85 -10.81 -23.25
CA ARG A 8 4.08 -11.58 -22.26
C ARG A 8 4.34 -11.13 -20.83
N TYR A 9 5.59 -10.83 -20.49
CA TYR A 9 5.94 -10.33 -19.16
C TYR A 9 5.28 -8.97 -18.89
N LEU A 10 5.39 -8.02 -19.83
CA LEU A 10 4.74 -6.71 -19.72
C LEU A 10 3.22 -6.82 -19.59
N PHE A 11 2.60 -7.70 -20.37
CA PHE A 11 1.16 -7.94 -20.30
C PHE A 11 0.75 -8.51 -18.93
N VAL A 12 1.46 -9.53 -18.43
CA VAL A 12 1.16 -10.12 -17.12
C VAL A 12 1.34 -9.09 -16.00
N CYS A 13 2.41 -8.28 -16.04
CA CYS A 13 2.61 -7.19 -15.08
C CYS A 13 1.49 -6.14 -15.14
N PHE A 14 1.00 -5.79 -16.34
CA PHE A 14 -0.10 -4.86 -16.51
C PHE A 14 -1.41 -5.40 -15.90
N PHE A 15 -1.72 -6.68 -16.14
CA PHE A 15 -2.89 -7.33 -15.53
C PHE A 15 -2.79 -7.42 -14.01
N LEU A 16 -1.61 -7.80 -13.49
CA LEU A 16 -1.35 -7.82 -12.05
C LEU A 16 -1.47 -6.43 -11.42
N ALA A 17 -1.04 -5.39 -12.13
CA ALA A 17 -1.13 -4.01 -11.65
C ALA A 17 -2.58 -3.49 -11.62
N ILE A 18 -3.44 -3.90 -12.55
CA ILE A 18 -4.84 -3.47 -12.61
C ILE A 18 -5.72 -4.19 -11.57
N LEU A 19 -5.40 -5.44 -11.26
CA LEU A 19 -6.15 -6.28 -10.32
C LEU A 19 -6.47 -5.59 -8.97
N PRO A 20 -5.54 -4.91 -8.28
CA PRO A 20 -5.85 -4.17 -7.06
C PRO A 20 -6.74 -2.94 -7.30
N PHE A 21 -6.64 -2.26 -8.46
CA PHE A 21 -7.54 -1.14 -8.80
C PHE A 21 -8.97 -1.62 -9.06
N SER A 22 -9.11 -2.76 -9.73
CA SER A 22 -10.42 -3.42 -9.91
C SER A 22 -10.99 -3.86 -8.56
N ALA A 23 -10.17 -4.39 -7.66
CA ALA A 23 -10.61 -4.76 -6.31
C ALA A 23 -11.07 -3.53 -5.49
N LEU A 24 -10.43 -2.37 -5.65
CA LEU A 24 -10.87 -1.11 -5.02
C LEU A 24 -12.20 -0.55 -5.55
N SER A 25 -12.69 -1.05 -6.69
CA SER A 25 -14.00 -0.65 -7.22
C SER A 25 -15.16 -1.24 -6.40
N PHE A 26 -14.88 -2.25 -5.57
CA PHE A 26 -15.88 -2.83 -4.66
C PHE A 26 -15.88 -2.08 -3.31
N PRO A 27 -17.04 -1.57 -2.87
CA PRO A 27 -17.12 -0.72 -1.67
C PRO A 27 -16.63 -1.44 -0.41
N GLY A 28 -16.95 -2.72 -0.20
CA GLY A 28 -16.51 -3.46 0.98
C GLY A 28 -15.00 -3.72 1.06
N ILE A 29 -14.34 -3.96 -0.08
CA ILE A 29 -12.87 -4.11 -0.13
C ILE A 29 -12.20 -2.75 0.07
N ARG A 30 -12.76 -1.72 -0.55
CA ARG A 30 -12.27 -0.35 -0.43
C ARG A 30 -12.29 0.13 1.02
N GLU A 31 -13.42 0.00 1.70
CA GLU A 31 -13.57 0.38 3.11
C GLU A 31 -12.60 -0.41 4.00
N TYR A 32 -12.51 -1.73 3.82
CA TYR A 32 -11.55 -2.56 4.55
C TYR A 32 -10.09 -2.11 4.35
N VAL A 33 -9.68 -1.81 3.11
CA VAL A 33 -8.30 -1.37 2.81
C VAL A 33 -8.05 0.01 3.39
N PHE A 34 -8.97 0.97 3.23
CA PHE A 34 -8.81 2.32 3.77
C PHE A 34 -8.83 2.33 5.30
N ASP A 35 -9.70 1.57 5.96
CA ASP A 35 -9.75 1.47 7.41
C ASP A 35 -8.44 0.89 7.97
N ASN A 36 -7.95 -0.22 7.41
CA ASN A 36 -6.69 -0.81 7.86
C ASN A 36 -5.47 0.10 7.57
N PHE A 37 -5.45 0.77 6.42
CA PHE A 37 -4.37 1.71 6.07
C PHE A 37 -4.39 2.94 6.98
N MET A 38 -5.58 3.48 7.27
CA MET A 38 -5.74 4.61 8.18
C MET A 38 -5.32 4.23 9.61
N VAL A 39 -5.70 3.05 10.08
CA VAL A 39 -5.26 2.51 11.36
C VAL A 39 -3.74 2.38 11.40
N SER A 40 -3.12 1.82 10.36
CA SER A 40 -1.65 1.72 10.26
C SER A 40 -0.95 3.08 10.26
N ALA A 41 -1.50 4.07 9.55
CA ALA A 41 -0.97 5.43 9.53
C ALA A 41 -1.05 6.11 10.90
N ILE A 42 -2.16 5.91 11.62
CA ILE A 42 -2.33 6.43 12.99
C ILE A 42 -1.32 5.76 13.94
N TYR A 43 -1.19 4.44 13.91
CA TYR A 43 -0.21 3.72 14.75
C TYR A 43 1.22 4.19 14.48
N ASN A 44 1.62 4.29 13.21
CA ASN A 44 2.94 4.78 12.85
C ASN A 44 3.15 6.25 13.27
N GLY A 45 2.14 7.11 13.10
CA GLY A 45 2.20 8.51 13.54
C GLY A 45 2.35 8.65 15.06
N VAL A 46 1.63 7.83 15.83
CA VAL A 46 1.72 7.80 17.30
C VAL A 46 3.12 7.35 17.74
N ILE A 47 3.69 6.31 17.13
CA ILE A 47 5.04 5.85 17.43
C ILE A 47 6.08 6.95 17.17
N ILE A 48 5.96 7.65 16.03
CA ILE A 48 6.86 8.77 15.68
C ILE A 48 6.71 9.91 16.70
N ALA A 49 5.49 10.27 17.09
CA ALA A 49 5.24 11.33 18.07
C ALA A 49 5.81 10.98 19.45
N ILE A 50 5.65 9.74 19.89
CA ILE A 50 6.26 9.24 21.14
C ILE A 50 7.78 9.28 21.03
N TYR A 51 8.35 8.82 19.93
CA TYR A 51 9.80 8.84 19.69
C TYR A 51 10.37 10.25 19.78
N ILE A 52 9.76 11.23 19.08
CA ILE A 52 10.19 12.63 19.13
C ILE A 52 10.07 13.19 20.56
N THR A 53 8.97 12.92 21.24
CA THR A 53 8.74 13.40 22.61
C THR A 53 9.78 12.83 23.59
N PHE A 54 10.11 11.55 23.47
CA PHE A 54 11.16 10.90 24.28
C PHE A 54 12.55 11.44 23.96
N GLN A 55 12.88 11.63 22.67
CA GLN A 55 14.15 12.24 22.28
C GLN A 55 14.27 13.67 22.85
N GLN A 56 13.21 14.47 22.79
CA GLN A 56 13.20 15.85 23.28
C GLN A 56 13.33 15.96 24.81
N LYS A 57 12.90 14.94 25.57
CA LYS A 57 13.07 14.88 27.04
C LYS A 57 14.46 14.42 27.50
N THR A 58 15.29 13.92 26.58
CA THR A 58 16.62 13.35 26.88
C THR A 58 17.75 14.35 26.57
N TYR A 59 17.41 15.55 26.06
CA TYR A 59 18.33 16.69 25.88
C TYR A 59 18.07 17.77 26.92
#